data_AF-A0A7C2RA58-F1
#
_entry.id   AF-A0A7C2RA58-F1
#
_cell.length_a   1.000
_cell.length_b   1.000
_cell.length_c   1.000
_cell.angle_alpha   90.00
_cell.angle_beta   90.00
_cell.angle_gamma   90.00
#
_symmetry.space_group_name_H-M   'P 1'
#
loop_
_entity.id
_entity.type
_entity.pdbx_description
1 polymer ?
#
loop_
_entity_poly.entity_id
_entity_poly.type
_entity_poly.pdbx_seq_one_letter_code
_entity_poly.pdbx_strand_id
1 'polypeptide(L)'
;MAVSKIKKVSIFTHLELKDEIIEELQKLGYVQIIDFKSKLKKLRLSDFQVVNNKEVLSALPEVKYCIDYLSNFVDKTKKSEKTTITAITKNVYDYTKLPLLFSQFNYKKIYDKCKELDGKLKELKNRENHIIKIKEQLEEWKELNLQVKDLKGTKNTKIITGSIPIKNIISCLEKINKIGKEIEINKFAEGKKKCKLMIIFIPEYYTPIKKILDNYDFDYFPIPLEFTKTPINILKDISEELNSIREKREIIAVASKKLYQENLSLYLAFDYLSILEGRKDIEKYLGMTKKVIVIEGWVLEKNIDKMKNWLFNKTNELEIILSDPDEKDDVPVALDNNQFVEPFESVTELYGIPKYKEFDPTPLFAPFYFIFFGICLSDAGYGLVIAALSYWAMKKLRFEGMVGKFFRLFFLGGLSTFIMGAIMG
;
A
#
# COMPACT_ATOMS: atom_id res chain seq x y z
N MET A 1 4.78 -42.18 -0.97
CA MET A 1 5.54 -40.96 -1.31
C MET A 1 4.76 -39.78 -0.76
N ALA A 2 5.44 -38.81 -0.14
CA ALA A 2 4.77 -37.62 0.41
C ALA A 2 4.32 -36.64 -0.68
N VAL A 3 4.94 -36.68 -1.86
CA VAL A 3 4.46 -35.91 -3.02
C VAL A 3 3.16 -36.53 -3.55
N SER A 4 2.09 -35.75 -3.57
CA SER A 4 0.79 -36.14 -4.10
C SER A 4 0.83 -36.33 -5.61
N LYS A 5 0.12 -37.34 -6.10
CA LYS A 5 -0.10 -37.53 -7.53
C LYS A 5 -1.02 -36.45 -8.09
N ILE A 6 -0.60 -35.86 -9.21
CA ILE A 6 -1.29 -34.80 -9.93
C ILE A 6 -1.53 -35.27 -11.37
N LYS A 7 -2.71 -34.92 -11.90
CA LYS A 7 -3.07 -35.15 -13.30
C LYS A 7 -3.27 -33.80 -13.98
N LYS A 8 -2.97 -33.77 -15.28
CA LYS A 8 -3.36 -32.65 -16.13
C LYS A 8 -4.83 -32.82 -16.49
N VAL A 9 -5.60 -31.74 -16.36
CA VAL A 9 -7.00 -31.69 -16.76
C VAL A 9 -7.20 -30.68 -17.87
N SER A 10 -7.92 -31.09 -18.92
CA SER A 10 -8.35 -30.23 -20.02
C SER A 10 -9.88 -30.27 -20.08
N ILE A 11 -10.50 -29.12 -19.86
CA ILE A 11 -11.95 -28.96 -19.84
C ILE A 11 -12.36 -28.21 -21.10
N PHE A 12 -13.29 -28.81 -21.86
CA PHE A 12 -13.87 -28.24 -23.06
C PHE A 12 -15.34 -27.95 -22.82
N THR A 13 -15.79 -26.74 -23.13
CA THR A 13 -17.21 -26.38 -23.00
C THR A 13 -17.58 -25.26 -23.99
N HIS A 14 -18.86 -24.99 -24.15
CA HIS A 14 -19.36 -23.93 -25.01
C HIS A 14 -19.00 -22.53 -24.46
N LEU A 15 -18.75 -21.58 -25.37
CA LEU A 15 -18.41 -20.20 -25.01
C LEU A 15 -19.49 -19.52 -24.16
N GLU A 16 -20.75 -19.92 -24.34
CA GLU A 16 -21.89 -19.39 -23.58
C GLU A 16 -21.83 -19.76 -22.08
N LEU A 17 -21.25 -20.91 -21.73
CA LEU A 17 -21.13 -21.41 -20.35
C LEU A 17 -19.82 -20.98 -19.67
N LYS A 18 -19.01 -20.15 -20.33
CA LYS A 18 -17.67 -19.76 -19.86
C LYS A 18 -17.70 -19.16 -18.46
N ASP A 19 -18.54 -18.16 -18.22
CA ASP A 19 -18.57 -17.46 -16.93
C ASP A 19 -19.06 -18.35 -15.78
N GLU A 20 -20.02 -19.24 -16.06
CA GLU A 20 -20.56 -20.20 -15.09
C GLU A 20 -19.52 -21.26 -14.69
N ILE A 21 -18.82 -21.85 -15.66
CA ILE A 21 -17.80 -22.86 -15.39
C ILE A 21 -16.61 -22.28 -14.63
N ILE A 22 -16.13 -21.07 -14.98
CA ILE A 22 -15.05 -20.41 -14.24
C ILE A 22 -15.48 -20.15 -12.79
N GLU A 23 -16.72 -19.71 -12.59
CA GLU A 23 -17.28 -19.50 -11.25
C GLU A 23 -17.28 -20.80 -10.43
N GLU A 24 -17.77 -21.91 -10.99
CA GLU A 24 -17.84 -23.19 -10.28
C GLU A 24 -16.44 -23.78 -10.02
N LEU A 25 -15.50 -23.65 -10.96
CA LEU A 25 -14.11 -24.04 -10.75
C LEU A 25 -13.45 -23.23 -9.63
N GLN A 26 -13.72 -21.93 -9.56
CA GLN A 26 -13.21 -21.07 -8.51
C GLN A 26 -13.80 -21.44 -7.14
N LYS A 27 -15.10 -21.78 -7.07
CA LYS A 27 -15.75 -22.26 -5.83
C LYS A 27 -15.14 -23.57 -5.34
N LEU A 28 -14.80 -24.49 -6.24
CA LEU A 28 -14.18 -25.76 -5.89
C LEU A 28 -12.74 -25.60 -5.41
N GLY A 29 -11.95 -24.72 -6.04
CA GLY A 29 -10.56 -24.44 -5.65
C GLY A 29 -9.60 -25.62 -5.82
N TYR A 30 -9.93 -26.61 -6.65
CA TYR A 30 -9.11 -27.82 -6.86
C TYR A 30 -8.18 -27.77 -8.07
N VAL A 31 -8.37 -26.82 -8.98
CA VAL A 31 -7.65 -26.75 -10.26
C VAL A 31 -6.74 -25.54 -10.28
N GLN A 32 -5.45 -25.77 -10.53
CA GLN A 32 -4.50 -24.71 -10.86
C GLN A 32 -4.46 -24.52 -12.37
N ILE A 33 -4.93 -23.37 -12.84
CA ILE A 33 -5.04 -23.07 -14.27
C ILE A 33 -3.66 -22.78 -14.88
N ILE A 34 -3.42 -23.33 -16.08
CA ILE A 34 -2.19 -23.16 -16.86
C ILE A 34 -2.45 -22.17 -18.00
N ASP A 35 -1.43 -21.40 -18.38
CA ASP A 35 -1.49 -20.54 -19.56
C ASP A 35 -1.55 -21.37 -20.86
N PHE A 36 -2.77 -21.65 -21.31
CA PHE A 36 -3.00 -22.32 -22.58
C PHE A 36 -3.02 -21.32 -23.76
N LYS A 37 -3.34 -20.05 -23.51
CA LYS A 37 -3.40 -19.02 -24.54
C LYS A 37 -2.05 -18.78 -25.19
N SER A 38 -0.96 -18.71 -24.43
CA SER A 38 0.38 -18.56 -25.02
C SER A 38 0.78 -19.78 -25.87
N LYS A 39 0.32 -20.98 -25.51
CA LYS A 39 0.48 -22.20 -26.31
C LYS A 39 -0.29 -22.12 -27.63
N LEU A 40 -1.52 -21.60 -27.63
CA LEU A 40 -2.31 -21.35 -28.84
C LEU A 40 -1.70 -20.26 -29.75
N LYS A 41 -1.18 -19.17 -29.18
CA LYS A 41 -0.47 -18.13 -29.94
C LYS A 41 0.75 -18.69 -30.67
N LYS A 42 1.54 -19.55 -30.01
CA LYS A 42 2.65 -20.27 -30.65
C LYS A 42 2.17 -21.14 -31.82
N LEU A 43 0.95 -21.66 -31.75
CA LEU A 43 0.31 -22.49 -32.78
C LEU A 43 -0.42 -21.67 -33.87
N ARG A 44 -0.35 -20.33 -33.86
CA ARG A 44 -0.99 -19.42 -34.83
C ARG A 44 -2.52 -19.55 -34.93
N LEU A 45 -3.18 -20.06 -33.90
CA LEU A 45 -4.65 -20.09 -33.81
C LEU A 45 -5.14 -18.74 -33.25
N SER A 46 -6.09 -18.12 -33.95
CA SER A 46 -6.53 -16.72 -33.78
C SER A 46 -6.89 -16.33 -32.34
N ASP A 47 -6.34 -15.20 -31.89
CA ASP A 47 -6.69 -14.52 -30.64
C ASP A 47 -8.09 -13.89 -30.72
N PHE A 48 -9.02 -14.32 -29.87
CA PHE A 48 -10.23 -13.54 -29.60
C PHE A 48 -9.99 -12.54 -28.47
N GLN A 49 -10.45 -11.31 -28.68
CA GLN A 49 -10.37 -10.23 -27.71
C GLN A 49 -11.32 -10.47 -26.55
N VAL A 50 -10.75 -10.39 -25.35
CA VAL A 50 -11.46 -10.33 -24.07
C VAL A 50 -12.41 -9.13 -24.10
N VAL A 51 -13.70 -9.38 -23.86
CA VAL A 51 -14.70 -8.31 -23.69
C VAL A 51 -14.39 -7.59 -22.39
N ASN A 52 -13.80 -6.40 -22.53
CA ASN A 52 -13.48 -5.52 -21.43
C ASN A 52 -14.78 -4.98 -20.81
N ASN A 53 -15.33 -5.67 -19.81
CA ASN A 53 -16.34 -5.07 -18.93
C ASN A 53 -15.65 -3.98 -18.09
N LYS A 54 -15.64 -2.74 -18.60
CA LYS A 54 -14.95 -1.58 -18.02
C LYS A 54 -15.41 -1.24 -16.60
N GLU A 55 -16.67 -1.54 -16.26
CA GLU A 55 -17.27 -1.13 -14.98
C GLU A 55 -16.67 -1.84 -13.77
N VAL A 56 -16.38 -3.14 -13.86
CA VAL A 56 -15.73 -3.89 -12.77
C VAL A 56 -14.27 -3.45 -12.60
N LEU A 57 -13.60 -3.11 -13.71
CA LEU A 57 -12.21 -2.67 -13.72
C LEU A 57 -12.02 -1.27 -13.08
N SER A 58 -13.03 -0.40 -13.13
CA SER A 58 -12.96 0.90 -12.46
C SER A 58 -13.40 0.84 -10.99
N ALA A 59 -14.33 -0.05 -10.64
CA ALA A 59 -14.87 -0.15 -9.29
C ALA A 59 -13.84 -0.58 -8.23
N LEU A 60 -12.99 -1.58 -8.54
CA LEU A 60 -12.01 -2.08 -7.58
C LEU A 60 -10.96 -1.02 -7.18
N PRO A 61 -10.31 -0.31 -8.13
CA PRO A 61 -9.43 0.82 -7.79
C PRO A 61 -10.11 1.92 -6.98
N GLU A 62 -11.37 2.23 -7.28
CA GLU A 62 -12.15 3.26 -6.55
C GLU A 62 -12.40 2.83 -5.09
N VAL A 63 -12.82 1.58 -4.86
CA VAL A 63 -13.01 1.04 -3.51
C VAL A 63 -11.68 0.94 -2.77
N LYS A 64 -10.62 0.48 -3.44
CA LYS A 64 -9.26 0.43 -2.88
C LYS A 64 -8.79 1.81 -2.44
N TYR A 65 -8.98 2.82 -3.27
CA TYR A 65 -8.66 4.21 -2.92
C TYR A 65 -9.39 4.68 -1.67
N CYS A 66 -10.68 4.33 -1.52
CA CYS A 66 -11.44 4.66 -0.30
C CYS A 66 -10.85 3.99 0.93
N ILE A 67 -10.50 2.71 0.84
CA ILE A 67 -9.88 1.95 1.94
C ILE A 67 -8.54 2.57 2.32
N ASP A 68 -7.68 2.83 1.33
CA ASP A 68 -6.35 3.42 1.55
C ASP A 68 -6.46 4.82 2.20
N TYR A 69 -7.38 5.67 1.71
CA TYR A 69 -7.63 6.98 2.29
C TYR A 69 -8.12 6.89 3.73
N LEU A 70 -9.16 6.09 3.98
CA LEU A 70 -9.80 5.98 5.30
C LEU A 70 -8.90 5.28 6.34
N SER A 71 -8.02 4.37 5.89
CA SER A 71 -7.06 3.68 6.76
C SER A 71 -6.13 4.65 7.51
N ASN A 72 -5.87 5.84 6.94
CA ASN A 72 -5.05 6.88 7.56
C ASN A 72 -5.71 7.52 8.79
N PHE A 73 -7.04 7.43 8.90
CA PHE A 73 -7.84 8.04 9.97
C PHE A 73 -8.29 7.03 11.03
N VAL A 74 -7.78 5.79 10.96
CA VAL A 74 -8.02 4.76 11.97
C VAL A 74 -7.14 5.04 13.18
N ASP A 75 -7.77 5.10 14.37
CA ASP A 75 -7.06 5.31 15.63
C ASP A 75 -6.01 4.21 15.85
N LYS A 76 -4.72 4.55 15.68
CA LYS A 76 -3.60 3.62 16.00
C LYS A 76 -3.60 3.18 17.47
N THR A 77 -4.27 3.90 18.36
CA THR A 77 -4.41 3.54 19.79
C THR A 77 -5.33 2.36 20.01
N LYS A 78 -6.19 2.04 19.06
CA LYS A 78 -6.87 0.76 18.98
C LYS A 78 -6.04 -0.27 18.20
N LYS A 79 -4.69 -0.27 18.24
CA LYS A 79 -3.88 -1.41 17.76
C LYS A 79 -4.13 -2.74 18.51
N SER A 80 -4.96 -2.72 19.55
CA SER A 80 -5.66 -3.90 20.09
C SER A 80 -6.74 -4.46 19.13
N GLU A 81 -6.93 -3.87 17.95
CA GLU A 81 -7.84 -4.27 16.87
C GLU A 81 -7.28 -5.36 15.94
N LYS A 82 -6.38 -6.20 16.46
CA LYS A 82 -6.50 -7.66 16.23
C LYS A 82 -7.82 -8.23 16.79
N THR A 83 -8.78 -7.41 17.18
CA THR A 83 -10.13 -7.78 17.58
C THR A 83 -11.20 -7.24 16.65
N THR A 84 -11.06 -6.11 15.94
CA THR A 84 -12.05 -5.69 14.92
C THR A 84 -11.69 -6.24 13.53
N ILE A 85 -10.43 -6.19 13.09
CA ILE A 85 -10.02 -6.91 11.87
C ILE A 85 -10.29 -8.41 12.07
N THR A 86 -10.03 -8.95 13.27
CA THR A 86 -10.31 -10.37 13.56
C THR A 86 -11.74 -10.68 14.02
N ALA A 87 -12.58 -9.66 14.23
CA ALA A 87 -14.04 -9.81 14.26
C ALA A 87 -14.64 -9.78 12.85
N ILE A 88 -14.11 -8.95 11.95
CA ILE A 88 -14.47 -8.92 10.53
C ILE A 88 -14.01 -10.22 9.85
N THR A 89 -12.82 -10.74 10.14
CA THR A 89 -12.35 -12.05 9.65
C THR A 89 -12.98 -13.24 10.37
N LYS A 90 -13.70 -13.04 11.49
CA LYS A 90 -14.42 -14.14 12.18
C LYS A 90 -15.74 -14.47 11.50
N ASN A 91 -16.36 -13.51 10.83
CA ASN A 91 -17.54 -13.77 10.02
C ASN A 91 -17.06 -14.23 8.65
N VAL A 92 -16.91 -15.55 8.51
CA VAL A 92 -16.83 -16.16 7.17
C VAL A 92 -18.16 -15.87 6.49
N TYR A 93 -18.18 -14.87 5.62
CA TYR A 93 -19.38 -14.55 4.86
C TYR A 93 -19.57 -15.59 3.76
N ASP A 94 -20.80 -16.04 3.62
CA ASP A 94 -21.17 -16.96 2.55
C ASP A 94 -21.00 -16.25 1.19
N TYR A 95 -20.20 -16.87 0.33
CA TYR A 95 -19.91 -16.42 -1.04
C TYR A 95 -21.19 -16.03 -1.80
N THR A 96 -22.28 -16.77 -1.58
CA THR A 96 -23.56 -16.59 -2.26
C THR A 96 -24.27 -15.29 -1.91
N LYS A 97 -23.96 -14.66 -0.77
CA LYS A 97 -24.61 -13.44 -0.30
C LYS A 97 -23.87 -12.16 -0.72
N LEU A 98 -22.62 -12.26 -1.15
CA LEU A 98 -21.78 -11.12 -1.55
C LEU A 98 -22.35 -10.31 -2.73
N PRO A 99 -22.89 -10.93 -3.81
CA PRO A 99 -23.44 -10.17 -4.93
C PRO A 99 -24.64 -9.30 -4.52
N LEU A 100 -25.53 -9.84 -3.67
CA LEU A 100 -26.71 -9.14 -3.18
C LEU A 100 -26.32 -7.94 -2.30
N LEU A 101 -25.35 -8.14 -1.40
CA LEU A 101 -24.81 -7.07 -0.56
C LEU A 101 -24.13 -5.98 -1.38
N PHE A 102 -23.38 -6.36 -2.42
CA PHE A 102 -22.75 -5.40 -3.32
C PHE A 102 -23.77 -4.60 -4.13
N SER A 103 -24.83 -5.25 -4.63
CA SER A 103 -25.87 -4.57 -5.42
C SER A 103 -26.62 -3.48 -4.64
N GLN A 104 -26.76 -3.65 -3.33
CA GLN A 104 -27.37 -2.66 -2.44
C GLN A 104 -26.39 -1.57 -1.99
N PHE A 105 -25.09 -1.78 -2.20
CA PHE A 105 -24.04 -0.92 -1.69
C PHE A 105 -23.61 0.14 -2.73
N ASN A 106 -23.93 1.40 -2.45
CA ASN A 106 -23.55 2.51 -3.32
C ASN A 106 -22.15 3.03 -3.00
N TYR A 107 -21.13 2.31 -3.49
CA TYR A 107 -19.73 2.67 -3.28
C TYR A 107 -19.33 4.00 -3.94
N LYS A 108 -19.98 4.41 -5.04
CA LYS A 108 -19.67 5.66 -5.76
C LYS A 108 -19.88 6.90 -4.90
N LYS A 109 -20.99 6.96 -4.15
CA LYS A 109 -21.26 8.07 -3.21
C LYS A 109 -20.18 8.20 -2.14
N ILE A 110 -19.62 7.07 -1.70
CA ILE A 110 -18.54 7.05 -0.70
C ILE A 110 -17.24 7.52 -1.35
N TYR A 111 -16.94 7.02 -2.55
CA TYR A 111 -15.78 7.45 -3.33
C TYR A 111 -15.76 8.95 -3.58
N ASP A 112 -16.88 9.54 -4.01
CA ASP A 112 -16.97 10.98 -4.25
C ASP A 112 -16.71 11.80 -2.98
N LYS A 113 -17.28 11.38 -1.84
CA LYS A 113 -17.03 12.00 -0.54
C LYS A 113 -15.56 11.88 -0.11
N CYS A 114 -14.95 10.70 -0.25
CA CYS A 114 -13.54 10.49 0.07
C CYS A 114 -12.65 11.40 -0.79
N LYS A 115 -12.95 11.51 -2.09
CA LYS A 115 -12.21 12.35 -3.03
C LYS A 115 -12.37 13.84 -2.73
N GLU A 116 -13.57 14.29 -2.35
CA GLU A 116 -13.83 15.66 -1.92
C GLU A 116 -13.03 16.00 -0.65
N LEU A 117 -13.04 15.13 0.36
CA LEU A 117 -12.31 15.34 1.61
C LEU A 117 -10.79 15.30 1.41
N ASP A 118 -10.27 14.38 0.60
CA ASP A 118 -8.84 14.31 0.24
C ASP A 118 -8.42 15.55 -0.57
N GLY A 119 -9.26 16.02 -1.48
CA GLY A 119 -9.06 17.28 -2.23
C GLY A 119 -8.91 18.48 -1.29
N LYS A 120 -9.87 18.66 -0.37
CA LYS A 120 -9.81 19.74 0.64
C LYS A 120 -8.56 19.65 1.52
N LEU A 121 -8.14 18.44 1.91
CA LEU A 121 -6.91 18.26 2.69
C LEU A 121 -5.65 18.65 1.91
N LYS A 122 -5.58 18.32 0.61
CA LYS A 122 -4.47 18.72 -0.26
C LYS A 122 -4.40 20.22 -0.44
N GLU A 123 -5.53 20.89 -0.64
CA GLU A 123 -5.61 22.35 -0.73
C GLU A 123 -5.13 23.02 0.57
N LEU A 124 -5.63 22.55 1.73
CA LEU A 124 -5.21 23.04 3.04
C LEU A 124 -3.71 22.84 3.28
N LYS A 125 -3.17 21.68 2.91
CA LYS A 125 -1.73 21.39 3.04
C LYS A 125 -0.87 22.28 2.14
N ASN A 126 -1.31 22.53 0.91
CA ASN A 126 -0.60 23.43 -0.01
C ASN A 126 -0.62 24.87 0.52
N ARG A 127 -1.76 25.34 1.02
CA ARG A 127 -1.90 26.67 1.64
C ARG A 127 -1.05 26.79 2.91
N GLU A 128 -1.06 25.78 3.78
CA GLU A 128 -0.22 25.71 4.98
C GLU A 128 1.28 25.82 4.63
N ASN A 129 1.75 25.03 3.66
CA ASN A 129 3.15 25.08 3.22
C ASN A 129 3.53 26.46 2.65
N HIS A 130 2.63 27.10 1.92
CA HIS A 130 2.87 28.43 1.36
C HIS A 130 2.96 29.49 2.46
N ILE A 131 2.02 29.47 3.42
CA ILE A 131 1.98 30.39 4.55
C ILE A 131 3.19 30.20 5.46
N ILE A 132 3.63 28.95 5.72
CA ILE A 132 4.81 28.67 6.53
C ILE A 132 6.07 29.27 5.89
N LYS A 133 6.23 29.14 4.56
CA LYS A 133 7.36 29.78 3.84
C LYS A 133 7.34 31.30 3.98
N ILE A 134 6.17 31.92 3.85
CA ILE A 134 6.02 33.37 4.03
C ILE A 134 6.31 33.76 5.48
N LYS A 135 5.87 32.95 6.45
CA LYS A 135 6.13 33.18 7.87
C LYS A 135 7.63 33.17 8.16
N GLU A 136 8.36 32.17 7.69
CA GLU A 136 9.83 32.08 7.85
C GLU A 136 10.52 33.31 7.24
N GLN A 137 10.09 33.72 6.04
CA GLN A 137 10.59 34.93 5.40
C GLN A 137 10.28 36.19 6.22
N LEU A 138 9.05 36.35 6.74
CA LEU A 138 8.66 37.54 7.50
C LEU A 138 9.23 37.58 8.91
N GLU A 139 9.50 36.43 9.54
CA GLU A 139 10.16 36.36 10.84
C GLU A 139 11.56 36.97 10.78
N GLU A 140 12.28 36.77 9.67
CA GLU A 140 13.54 37.46 9.43
C GLU A 140 13.38 38.99 9.33
N TRP A 141 12.22 39.51 8.98
CA TRP A 141 11.99 40.94 8.75
C TRP A 141 11.02 41.57 9.76
N LYS A 142 10.85 40.94 10.94
CA LYS A 142 9.90 41.36 11.98
C LYS A 142 10.13 42.80 12.50
N GLU A 143 11.37 43.26 12.49
CA GLU A 143 11.76 44.60 12.96
C GLU A 143 11.39 45.73 11.97
N LEU A 144 10.93 45.37 10.77
CA LEU A 144 10.54 46.34 9.75
C LEU A 144 9.16 46.89 10.08
N ASN A 145 9.12 48.16 10.52
CA ASN A 145 7.89 48.86 10.90
C ASN A 145 7.10 49.45 9.70
N LEU A 146 7.47 49.10 8.47
CA LEU A 146 6.82 49.59 7.25
C LEU A 146 5.78 48.59 6.73
N GLN A 147 4.78 49.09 6.01
CA GLN A 147 3.81 48.24 5.34
C GLN A 147 4.46 47.56 4.14
N VAL A 148 4.19 46.27 3.96
CA VAL A 148 4.78 45.47 2.86
C VAL A 148 4.39 46.02 1.48
N LYS A 149 3.22 46.65 1.36
CA LYS A 149 2.75 47.34 0.15
C LYS A 149 3.67 48.50 -0.26
N ASP A 150 4.18 49.23 0.73
CA ASP A 150 4.98 50.43 0.49
C ASP A 150 6.41 50.07 0.04
N LEU A 151 6.85 48.84 0.31
CA LEU A 151 8.14 48.30 -0.17
C LEU A 151 8.20 48.15 -1.69
N LYS A 152 7.06 48.24 -2.40
CA LYS A 152 7.06 48.27 -3.88
C LYS A 152 7.60 49.60 -4.43
N GLY A 153 7.70 50.63 -3.59
CA GLY A 153 8.06 51.99 -3.96
C GLY A 153 6.86 52.81 -4.44
N THR A 154 7.12 54.06 -4.80
CA THR A 154 6.12 55.01 -5.32
C THR A 154 6.28 55.17 -6.84
N LYS A 155 5.52 56.08 -7.47
CA LYS A 155 5.71 56.42 -8.90
C LYS A 155 7.12 56.92 -9.19
N ASN A 156 7.77 57.56 -8.22
CA ASN A 156 9.05 58.26 -8.41
C ASN A 156 10.21 57.62 -7.63
N THR A 157 9.95 56.58 -6.83
CA THR A 157 10.97 55.91 -6.00
C THR A 157 10.81 54.40 -6.05
N LYS A 158 11.92 53.67 -6.16
CA LYS A 158 11.97 52.22 -5.98
C LYS A 158 12.68 51.87 -4.68
N ILE A 159 12.27 50.77 -4.09
CA ILE A 159 12.83 50.25 -2.85
C ILE A 159 13.34 48.83 -3.12
N ILE A 160 14.56 48.55 -2.70
CA ILE A 160 15.11 47.19 -2.64
C ILE A 160 15.39 46.85 -1.18
N THR A 161 14.77 45.79 -0.70
CA THR A 161 15.03 45.19 0.62
C THR A 161 15.73 43.86 0.45
N GLY A 162 16.74 43.60 1.28
CA GLY A 162 17.43 42.31 1.29
C GLY A 162 18.60 42.27 2.25
N SER A 163 19.29 41.13 2.30
CA SER A 163 20.41 40.91 3.21
C SER A 163 21.71 40.73 2.45
N ILE A 164 22.81 41.23 3.04
CA ILE A 164 24.16 41.15 2.48
C ILE A 164 25.13 40.57 3.52
N PRO A 165 26.14 39.78 3.11
CA PRO A 165 27.21 39.36 4.02
C PRO A 165 27.99 40.55 4.60
N ILE A 166 28.31 40.50 5.89
CA ILE A 166 28.97 41.62 6.61
C ILE A 166 30.32 42.00 5.98
N LYS A 167 31.05 41.00 5.48
CA LYS A 167 32.36 41.19 4.83
C LYS A 167 32.31 42.14 3.62
N ASN A 168 31.16 42.22 2.95
CA ASN A 168 30.99 42.93 1.68
C ASN A 168 30.28 44.28 1.83
N ILE A 169 29.77 44.61 3.03
CA ILE A 169 28.96 45.82 3.28
C ILE A 169 29.70 47.09 2.89
N ILE A 170 30.91 47.28 3.42
CA ILE A 170 31.63 48.55 3.29
C ILE A 170 31.92 48.84 1.81
N SER A 171 32.45 47.84 1.10
CA SER A 171 32.75 47.94 -0.34
C SER A 171 31.49 48.17 -1.19
N CYS A 172 30.38 47.53 -0.84
CA CYS A 172 29.11 47.68 -1.56
C CYS A 172 28.51 49.08 -1.34
N LEU A 173 28.48 49.58 -0.10
CA LEU A 173 27.98 50.91 0.23
C LEU A 173 28.79 52.02 -0.45
N GLU A 174 30.12 51.89 -0.48
CA GLU A 174 30.99 52.85 -1.18
C GLU A 174 30.71 52.93 -2.68
N LYS A 175 30.44 51.78 -3.33
CA LYS A 175 30.10 51.75 -4.76
C LYS A 175 28.70 52.29 -5.03
N ILE A 176 27.73 52.04 -4.15
CA ILE A 176 26.37 52.57 -4.28
C ILE A 176 26.37 54.09 -4.11
N ASN A 177 27.09 54.62 -3.11
CA ASN A 177 27.18 56.07 -2.85
C ASN A 177 27.90 56.83 -3.98
N LYS A 178 28.69 56.16 -4.84
CA LYS A 178 29.35 56.78 -6.00
C LYS A 178 28.41 56.96 -7.21
N ILE A 179 27.24 56.33 -7.24
CA ILE A 179 26.30 56.42 -8.37
C ILE A 179 25.55 57.75 -8.39
N GLY A 180 25.11 58.23 -7.23
CA GLY A 180 24.31 59.45 -7.13
C GLY A 180 24.06 59.85 -5.67
N LYS A 181 23.64 61.09 -5.44
CA LYS A 181 23.32 61.61 -4.09
C LYS A 181 21.89 61.27 -3.66
N GLU A 182 21.04 60.87 -4.60
CA GLU A 182 19.62 60.58 -4.41
C GLU A 182 19.35 59.12 -4.01
N ILE A 183 20.24 58.54 -3.21
CA ILE A 183 20.15 57.16 -2.72
C ILE A 183 20.19 57.18 -1.19
N GLU A 184 19.16 56.62 -0.55
CA GLU A 184 19.09 56.49 0.90
C GLU A 184 19.18 55.02 1.29
N ILE A 185 20.07 54.70 2.24
CA ILE A 185 20.33 53.33 2.69
C ILE A 185 20.06 53.24 4.17
N ASN A 186 19.00 52.50 4.52
CA ASN A 186 18.61 52.24 5.89
C ASN A 186 19.05 50.82 6.30
N LYS A 187 19.77 50.72 7.43
CA LYS A 187 20.18 49.45 8.03
C LYS A 187 19.16 49.06 9.11
N PHE A 188 18.57 47.87 9.00
CA PHE A 188 17.50 47.44 9.92
C PHE A 188 18.01 46.53 11.02
N ALA A 189 18.90 45.60 10.68
CA ALA A 189 19.43 44.63 11.63
C ALA A 189 20.81 44.16 11.22
N GLU A 190 21.73 44.05 12.17
CA GLU A 190 23.05 43.44 11.99
C GLU A 190 23.08 42.09 12.73
N GLY A 191 22.94 41.00 11.98
CA GLY A 191 23.10 39.65 12.53
C GLY A 191 24.58 39.24 12.61
N LYS A 192 24.90 38.05 13.14
CA LYS A 192 26.29 37.56 13.23
C LYS A 192 26.98 37.27 11.88
N LYS A 193 26.22 37.11 10.78
CA LYS A 193 26.75 36.73 9.44
C LYS A 193 26.26 37.62 8.29
N LYS A 194 25.05 38.20 8.41
CA LYS A 194 24.42 39.03 7.38
C LYS A 194 23.82 40.30 8.01
N CYS A 195 23.82 41.40 7.26
CA CYS A 195 23.14 42.64 7.61
C CYS A 195 21.96 42.87 6.67
N LYS A 196 20.84 43.37 7.21
CA LYS A 196 19.62 43.67 6.46
C LYS A 196 19.60 45.14 6.08
N LEU A 197 19.43 45.39 4.79
CA LEU A 197 19.46 46.71 4.19
C LEU A 197 18.15 46.99 3.44
N MET A 198 17.70 48.24 3.49
CA MET A 198 16.74 48.81 2.56
C MET A 198 17.41 49.95 1.81
N ILE A 199 17.33 49.93 0.50
CA ILE A 199 17.90 50.93 -0.38
C ILE A 199 16.73 51.59 -1.11
N ILE A 200 16.56 52.88 -0.90
CA ILE A 200 15.57 53.73 -1.59
C ILE A 200 16.32 54.55 -2.64
N PHE A 201 15.85 54.52 -3.89
CA PHE A 201 16.48 55.23 -5.01
C PHE A 201 15.47 55.58 -6.10
N ILE A 202 15.84 56.50 -6.99
CA ILE A 202 15.03 56.88 -8.16
C ILE A 202 15.06 55.76 -9.21
N PRO A 203 13.95 55.44 -9.91
CA PRO A 203 13.87 54.31 -10.86
C PRO A 203 15.00 54.21 -11.90
N GLU A 204 15.59 55.34 -12.30
CA GLU A 204 16.70 55.44 -13.26
C GLU A 204 17.95 54.67 -12.79
N TYR A 205 18.18 54.59 -11.47
CA TYR A 205 19.33 53.91 -10.89
C TYR A 205 19.11 52.41 -10.65
N TYR A 206 17.96 51.85 -11.04
CA TYR A 206 17.63 50.44 -10.78
C TYR A 206 18.63 49.46 -11.40
N THR A 207 19.00 49.65 -12.67
CA THR A 207 19.92 48.75 -13.38
C THR A 207 21.36 48.78 -12.86
N PRO A 208 21.99 49.95 -12.58
CA PRO A 208 23.34 49.97 -12.01
C PRO A 208 23.37 49.45 -10.56
N ILE A 209 22.37 49.78 -9.73
CA ILE A 209 22.30 49.30 -8.34
C ILE A 209 22.12 47.79 -8.30
N LYS A 210 21.22 47.24 -9.12
CA LYS A 210 21.01 45.78 -9.18
C LYS A 210 22.29 45.02 -9.57
N LYS A 211 23.04 45.50 -10.56
CA LYS A 211 24.33 44.89 -10.96
C LYS A 211 25.35 44.88 -9.82
N ILE A 212 25.39 45.95 -9.02
CA ILE A 212 26.30 46.00 -7.87
C ILE A 212 25.86 44.99 -6.81
N LEU A 213 24.57 44.96 -6.47
CA LEU A 213 24.03 44.04 -5.47
C LEU A 213 24.25 42.57 -5.86
N ASP A 214 24.04 42.22 -7.12
CA ASP A 214 24.25 40.86 -7.63
C ASP A 214 25.74 40.44 -7.56
N ASN A 215 26.69 41.37 -7.70
CA ASN A 215 28.13 41.10 -7.57
C ASN A 215 28.61 40.88 -6.14
N TYR A 216 27.80 41.19 -5.13
CA TYR A 216 28.16 41.11 -3.71
C TYR A 216 27.31 40.10 -2.92
N ASP A 217 26.69 39.14 -3.61
CA ASP A 217 25.85 38.08 -3.04
C ASP A 217 24.68 38.63 -2.21
N PHE A 218 23.94 39.59 -2.77
CA PHE A 218 22.76 40.16 -2.12
C PHE A 218 21.56 39.21 -2.20
N ASP A 219 21.03 38.81 -1.05
CA ASP A 219 19.79 38.03 -0.96
C ASP A 219 18.59 38.99 -0.92
N TYR A 220 17.89 39.11 -2.04
CA TYR A 220 16.68 39.91 -2.15
C TYR A 220 15.56 39.33 -1.29
N PHE A 221 14.90 40.19 -0.51
CA PHE A 221 13.67 39.83 0.18
C PHE A 221 12.51 39.85 -0.81
N PRO A 222 11.89 38.70 -1.13
CA PRO A 222 10.72 38.68 -2.01
C PRO A 222 9.52 39.27 -1.25
N ILE A 223 9.09 40.46 -1.66
CA ILE A 223 7.97 41.16 -1.03
C ILE A 223 6.69 40.33 -1.24
N PRO A 224 6.03 39.81 -0.17
CA PRO A 224 4.81 39.05 -0.32
C PRO A 224 3.65 40.00 -0.62
N LEU A 225 3.42 40.26 -1.91
CA LEU A 225 2.44 41.22 -2.44
C LEU A 225 0.97 40.91 -2.04
N GLU A 226 0.71 39.71 -1.53
CA GLU A 226 -0.61 39.29 -1.02
C GLU A 226 -1.02 40.04 0.25
N PHE A 227 -0.06 40.66 0.95
CA PHE A 227 -0.32 41.33 2.23
C PHE A 227 -0.06 42.83 2.15
N THR A 228 -0.89 43.59 2.86
CA THR A 228 -0.84 45.06 2.88
C THR A 228 -0.38 45.64 4.21
N LYS A 229 -0.36 44.85 5.28
CA LYS A 229 -0.05 45.31 6.65
C LYS A 229 1.46 45.30 6.93
N THR A 230 1.83 45.65 8.16
CA THR A 230 3.20 45.49 8.68
C THR A 230 3.54 44.02 8.93
N PRO A 231 4.82 43.60 8.83
CA PRO A 231 5.26 42.23 9.10
C PRO A 231 4.72 41.64 10.41
N ILE A 232 4.68 42.40 11.50
CA ILE A 232 4.14 41.94 12.80
C ILE A 232 2.65 41.59 12.71
N ASN A 233 1.84 42.44 12.06
CA ASN A 233 0.42 42.19 11.90
C ASN A 233 0.16 41.05 10.91
N ILE A 234 0.97 40.92 9.86
CA ILE A 234 0.90 39.81 8.92
C ILE A 234 1.22 38.49 9.62
N LEU A 235 2.26 38.45 10.48
CA LEU A 235 2.59 37.26 11.26
C LEU A 235 1.45 36.85 12.21
N LYS A 236 0.70 37.82 12.74
CA LYS A 236 -0.51 37.56 13.53
C LYS A 236 -1.62 36.97 12.66
N ASP A 237 -1.95 37.60 11.54
CA ASP A 237 -2.96 37.11 10.59
C ASP A 237 -2.62 35.68 10.10
N ILE A 238 -1.34 35.42 9.79
CA ILE A 238 -0.79 34.11 9.43
C ILE A 238 -1.01 33.09 10.55
N SER A 239 -0.78 33.47 11.81
CA SER A 239 -0.97 32.56 12.94
C SER A 239 -2.45 32.20 13.15
N GLU A 240 -3.35 33.16 12.94
CA GLU A 240 -4.80 32.94 12.96
C GLU A 240 -5.25 32.04 11.80
N GLU A 241 -4.72 32.28 10.59
CA GLU A 241 -4.99 31.44 9.43
C GLU A 241 -4.50 29.99 9.64
N LEU A 242 -3.29 29.80 10.19
CA LEU A 242 -2.76 28.48 10.53
C LEU A 242 -3.62 27.75 11.57
N ASN A 243 -4.15 28.46 12.57
CA ASN A 243 -5.10 27.88 13.53
C ASN A 243 -6.40 27.47 12.83
N SER A 244 -6.95 28.33 11.96
CA SER A 244 -8.16 27.99 11.18
C SER A 244 -7.95 26.78 10.26
N ILE A 245 -6.74 26.63 9.69
CA ILE A 245 -6.38 25.46 8.86
C ILE A 245 -6.35 24.20 9.73
N ARG A 246 -5.78 24.27 10.94
CA ARG A 246 -5.77 23.15 11.90
C ARG A 246 -7.18 22.71 12.27
N GLU A 247 -8.06 23.65 12.63
CA GLU A 247 -9.46 23.36 12.94
C GLU A 247 -10.19 22.69 11.77
N LYS A 248 -10.02 23.22 10.54
CA LYS A 248 -10.60 22.60 9.33
C LYS A 248 -10.07 21.19 9.10
N ARG A 249 -8.78 20.93 9.34
CA ARG A 249 -8.18 19.60 9.24
C ARG A 249 -8.75 18.63 10.27
N GLU A 250 -9.00 19.09 11.50
CA GLU A 250 -9.64 18.29 12.54
C GLU A 250 -11.08 17.94 12.19
N ILE A 251 -11.87 18.90 11.69
CA ILE A 251 -13.24 18.66 11.21
C ILE A 251 -13.26 17.58 10.12
N ILE A 252 -12.36 17.68 9.14
CA ILE A 252 -12.23 16.66 8.09
C ILE A 252 -11.84 15.30 8.67
N ALA A 253 -10.89 15.27 9.61
CA ALA A 253 -10.47 14.01 10.24
C ALA A 253 -11.62 13.32 10.99
N VAL A 254 -12.44 14.09 11.72
CA VAL A 254 -13.64 13.57 12.40
C VAL A 254 -14.68 13.06 11.40
N ALA A 255 -14.92 13.80 10.31
CA ALA A 255 -15.83 13.38 9.25
C ALA A 255 -15.36 12.09 8.56
N SER A 256 -14.08 11.98 8.22
CA SER A 256 -13.48 10.78 7.61
C SER A 256 -13.54 9.58 8.56
N LYS A 257 -13.35 9.79 9.86
CA LYS A 257 -13.47 8.74 10.88
C LYS A 257 -14.90 8.21 11.01
N LYS A 258 -15.90 9.11 10.99
CA LYS A 258 -17.32 8.72 10.97
C LYS A 258 -17.65 7.93 9.71
N LEU A 259 -17.17 8.40 8.55
CA LEU A 259 -17.36 7.73 7.27
C LEU A 259 -16.77 6.30 7.28
N TYR A 260 -15.60 6.10 7.88
CA TYR A 260 -15.01 4.78 8.04
C TYR A 260 -15.88 3.84 8.88
N GLN A 261 -16.38 4.30 10.03
CA GLN A 261 -17.20 3.48 10.93
C GLN A 261 -18.54 3.05 10.32
N GLU A 262 -19.18 3.94 9.55
CA GLU A 262 -20.46 3.67 8.91
C GLU A 262 -20.33 2.76 7.67
N ASN A 263 -19.14 2.62 7.09
CA ASN A 263 -18.93 1.96 5.80
C ASN A 263 -17.91 0.81 5.86
N LEU A 264 -17.93 0.00 6.93
CA LEU A 264 -17.12 -1.22 7.01
C LEU A 264 -17.44 -2.24 5.90
N SER A 265 -18.61 -2.14 5.28
CA SER A 265 -18.99 -2.90 4.08
C SER A 265 -18.12 -2.62 2.86
N LEU A 266 -17.30 -1.56 2.86
CA LEU A 266 -16.28 -1.32 1.83
C LEU A 266 -15.30 -2.50 1.71
N TYR A 267 -14.93 -3.14 2.82
CA TYR A 267 -14.05 -4.31 2.80
C TYR A 267 -14.72 -5.51 2.13
N LEU A 268 -16.02 -5.73 2.40
CA LEU A 268 -16.79 -6.78 1.73
C LEU A 268 -16.93 -6.52 0.23
N ALA A 269 -17.14 -5.26 -0.16
CA ALA A 269 -17.17 -4.85 -1.55
C ALA A 269 -15.81 -5.06 -2.21
N PHE A 270 -14.71 -4.74 -1.52
CA PHE A 270 -13.36 -4.98 -2.00
C PHE A 270 -13.08 -6.48 -2.22
N ASP A 271 -13.42 -7.33 -1.24
CA ASP A 271 -13.24 -8.78 -1.35
C ASP A 271 -14.04 -9.33 -2.55
N TYR A 272 -15.31 -8.95 -2.67
CA TYR A 272 -16.15 -9.37 -3.79
C TYR A 272 -15.59 -8.92 -5.15
N LEU A 273 -15.20 -7.65 -5.27
CA LEU A 273 -14.62 -7.12 -6.50
C LEU A 273 -13.27 -7.77 -6.83
N SER A 274 -12.46 -8.12 -5.82
CA SER A 274 -11.19 -8.83 -6.00
C SER A 274 -11.41 -10.24 -6.54
N ILE A 275 -12.45 -10.94 -6.07
CA ILE A 275 -12.84 -12.25 -6.62
C ILE A 275 -13.25 -12.10 -8.09
N LEU A 276 -14.07 -11.10 -8.42
CA LEU A 276 -14.48 -10.84 -9.80
C LEU A 276 -13.31 -10.49 -10.72
N GLU A 277 -12.34 -9.70 -10.23
CA GLU A 277 -11.11 -9.42 -10.96
C GLU A 277 -10.31 -10.71 -11.21
N GLY A 278 -10.14 -11.55 -10.19
CA GLY A 278 -9.49 -12.85 -10.32
C GLY A 278 -10.14 -13.74 -11.39
N ARG A 279 -11.48 -13.74 -11.50
CA ARG A 279 -12.19 -14.46 -12.57
C ARG A 279 -11.85 -13.93 -13.96
N LYS A 280 -11.73 -12.61 -14.09
CA LYS A 280 -11.36 -11.99 -15.37
C LYS A 280 -9.91 -12.22 -15.72
N ASP A 281 -9.03 -12.22 -14.74
CA ASP A 281 -7.61 -12.50 -14.97
C ASP A 281 -7.40 -13.91 -15.49
N ILE A 282 -8.24 -14.87 -15.07
CA ILE A 282 -8.23 -16.24 -15.60
C ILE A 282 -8.44 -16.26 -17.13
N GLU A 283 -9.27 -15.37 -17.69
CA GLU A 283 -9.53 -15.32 -19.14
C GLU A 283 -8.27 -15.10 -19.98
N LYS A 284 -7.20 -14.54 -19.39
CA LYS A 284 -5.91 -14.36 -20.06
C LYS A 284 -5.24 -15.71 -20.37
N TYR A 285 -5.51 -16.73 -19.57
CA TYR A 285 -4.90 -18.06 -19.66
C TYR A 285 -5.72 -19.05 -20.49
N LEU A 286 -7.00 -18.75 -20.73
CA LEU A 286 -7.93 -19.64 -21.43
C LEU A 286 -7.68 -19.66 -22.93
N GLY A 287 -7.87 -20.84 -23.54
CA GLY A 287 -8.01 -20.98 -24.98
C GLY A 287 -9.44 -20.76 -25.42
N MET A 288 -9.63 -20.01 -26.50
CA MET A 288 -10.96 -19.75 -27.04
C MET A 288 -10.97 -19.93 -28.55
N THR A 289 -12.03 -20.57 -29.04
CA THR A 289 -12.39 -20.63 -30.46
C THR A 289 -13.73 -19.90 -30.66
N LYS A 290 -14.31 -19.96 -31.87
CA LYS A 290 -15.61 -19.32 -32.15
C LYS A 290 -16.77 -19.84 -31.31
N LYS A 291 -16.68 -21.08 -30.80
CA LYS A 291 -17.80 -21.75 -30.09
C LYS A 291 -17.40 -22.51 -28.83
N VAL A 292 -16.11 -22.80 -28.66
CA VAL A 292 -15.59 -23.67 -27.59
C VAL A 292 -14.49 -22.94 -26.83
N ILE A 293 -14.50 -23.06 -25.51
CA ILE A 293 -13.40 -22.68 -24.62
C ILE A 293 -12.65 -23.92 -24.17
N VAL A 294 -11.35 -23.73 -23.93
CA VAL A 294 -10.45 -24.75 -23.42
C VAL A 294 -9.79 -24.21 -22.16
N ILE A 295 -9.98 -24.92 -21.05
CA ILE A 295 -9.35 -24.65 -19.77
C ILE A 295 -8.38 -25.80 -19.47
N GLU A 296 -7.08 -25.53 -19.48
CA GLU A 296 -6.07 -26.50 -19.03
C GLU A 296 -5.63 -26.18 -17.60
N GLY A 297 -5.41 -27.20 -16.78
CA GLY A 297 -4.95 -27.04 -15.41
C GLY A 297 -4.38 -28.32 -14.80
N TRP A 298 -3.90 -28.19 -13.57
CA TRP A 298 -3.43 -29.29 -12.73
C TRP A 298 -4.43 -29.57 -11.61
N VAL A 299 -4.71 -30.85 -11.35
CA VAL A 299 -5.61 -31.29 -10.28
C VAL A 299 -4.99 -32.48 -9.53
N LEU A 300 -5.18 -32.51 -8.21
CA LEU A 300 -4.78 -33.65 -7.39
C LEU A 300 -5.63 -34.87 -7.73
N GLU A 301 -5.01 -36.04 -7.89
CA GLU A 301 -5.71 -37.27 -8.28
C GLU A 301 -6.88 -37.60 -7.35
N LYS A 302 -6.70 -37.38 -6.04
CA LYS A 302 -7.74 -37.56 -5.01
C LYS A 302 -8.97 -36.66 -5.14
N ASN A 303 -8.89 -35.56 -5.87
CA ASN A 303 -9.97 -34.58 -6.02
C ASN A 303 -10.68 -34.67 -7.38
N ILE A 304 -10.21 -35.51 -8.30
CA ILE A 304 -10.74 -35.63 -9.67
C ILE A 304 -12.23 -36.00 -9.66
N ASP A 305 -12.61 -37.05 -8.94
CA ASP A 305 -13.99 -37.54 -8.95
C ASP A 305 -14.96 -36.51 -8.35
N LYS A 306 -14.53 -35.81 -7.30
CA LYS A 306 -15.30 -34.73 -6.67
C LYS A 306 -15.53 -33.58 -7.65
N MET A 307 -14.47 -33.16 -8.35
CA MET A 307 -14.54 -32.10 -9.36
C MET A 307 -15.44 -32.49 -10.52
N LYS A 308 -15.28 -33.72 -11.06
CA LYS A 308 -16.11 -34.23 -12.15
C LYS A 308 -17.58 -34.24 -11.77
N ASN A 309 -17.93 -34.86 -10.63
CA ASN A 309 -19.31 -34.95 -10.18
C ASN A 309 -19.93 -33.57 -9.95
N TRP A 310 -19.17 -32.61 -9.40
CA TRP A 310 -19.65 -31.25 -9.20
C TRP A 310 -19.96 -30.55 -10.53
N LEU A 311 -19.04 -30.62 -11.50
CA LEU A 311 -19.20 -29.97 -12.79
C LEU A 311 -20.34 -30.59 -13.61
N PHE A 312 -20.41 -31.92 -13.69
CA PHE A 312 -21.49 -32.61 -14.42
C PHE A 312 -22.88 -32.39 -13.80
N ASN A 313 -22.97 -32.18 -12.49
CA ASN A 313 -24.24 -31.81 -11.86
C ASN A 313 -24.73 -30.40 -12.24
N LYS A 314 -23.84 -29.53 -12.72
CA LYS A 314 -24.19 -28.17 -13.13
C LYS A 314 -24.53 -28.09 -14.61
N THR A 315 -23.71 -28.69 -15.46
CA THR A 315 -23.93 -28.66 -16.91
C THR A 315 -23.51 -29.98 -17.54
N ASN A 316 -24.30 -30.45 -18.51
CA ASN A 316 -23.98 -31.65 -19.28
C ASN A 316 -23.16 -31.34 -20.54
N GLU A 317 -22.96 -30.05 -20.83
CA GLU A 317 -22.27 -29.55 -22.03
C GLU A 317 -20.78 -29.29 -21.76
N LEU A 318 -20.12 -30.28 -21.15
CA LEU A 318 -18.70 -30.22 -20.85
C LEU A 318 -18.05 -31.58 -21.08
N GLU A 319 -16.82 -31.55 -21.60
CA GLU A 319 -15.96 -32.73 -21.75
C GLU A 319 -14.68 -32.52 -20.93
N ILE A 320 -14.32 -33.49 -20.10
CA ILE A 320 -13.13 -33.43 -19.23
C ILE A 320 -12.16 -34.53 -19.63
N ILE A 321 -11.03 -34.13 -20.19
CA ILE A 321 -9.93 -35.03 -20.55
C ILE A 321 -8.86 -34.96 -19.47
N LEU A 322 -8.42 -36.13 -19.00
CA LEU A 322 -7.32 -36.25 -18.04
C LEU A 322 -6.12 -36.88 -18.74
N SER A 323 -4.94 -36.34 -18.47
CA SER A 323 -3.68 -36.92 -18.94
C SER A 323 -2.64 -36.92 -17.83
N ASP A 324 -1.65 -37.81 -17.96
CA ASP A 324 -0.48 -37.80 -17.11
C ASP A 324 0.43 -36.60 -17.42
N PRO A 325 1.18 -36.07 -16.42
CA PRO A 325 2.15 -35.01 -16.67
C PRO A 325 3.32 -35.49 -17.54
N ASP A 326 3.73 -34.67 -18.53
CA ASP A 326 4.91 -34.94 -19.35
C ASP A 326 6.21 -34.58 -18.61
N GLU A 327 7.35 -35.12 -19.05
CA GLU A 327 8.65 -34.83 -18.41
C GLU A 327 9.11 -33.38 -18.52
N LYS A 328 8.56 -32.65 -19.51
CA LYS A 328 8.87 -31.24 -19.77
C LYS A 328 7.87 -30.29 -19.12
N ASP A 329 6.82 -30.82 -18.50
CA ASP A 329 5.81 -30.01 -17.86
C ASP A 329 6.31 -29.44 -16.54
N ASP A 330 5.97 -28.17 -16.29
CA ASP A 330 6.18 -27.54 -15.00
C ASP A 330 5.00 -27.91 -14.09
N VAL A 331 5.15 -29.04 -13.40
CA VAL A 331 4.10 -29.65 -12.56
C VAL A 331 4.16 -29.05 -11.15
N PRO A 332 3.06 -28.51 -10.61
CA PRO A 332 3.03 -28.02 -9.23
C PRO A 332 3.27 -29.17 -8.25
N VAL A 333 3.78 -28.83 -7.07
CA VAL A 333 4.11 -29.82 -6.04
C VAL A 333 3.17 -29.63 -4.87
N ALA A 334 2.45 -30.70 -4.52
CA ALA A 334 1.60 -30.75 -3.35
C ALA A 334 2.10 -31.86 -2.43
N LEU A 335 2.46 -31.49 -1.20
CA LEU A 335 2.88 -32.43 -0.17
C LEU A 335 1.66 -32.93 0.61
N ASP A 336 1.65 -34.23 0.91
CA ASP A 336 0.63 -34.92 1.71
C ASP A 336 1.35 -35.74 2.79
N ASN A 337 1.96 -35.02 3.72
CA ASN A 337 2.59 -35.60 4.89
C ASN A 337 1.58 -35.84 6.01
N ASN A 338 1.89 -36.79 6.88
CA ASN A 338 1.07 -37.06 8.06
C ASN A 338 1.13 -35.87 9.05
N GLN A 339 0.18 -35.80 9.99
CA GLN A 339 0.07 -34.70 10.95
C GLN A 339 1.30 -34.50 11.85
N PHE A 340 2.15 -35.53 12.00
CA PHE A 340 3.38 -35.44 12.77
C PHE A 340 4.54 -34.88 11.95
N VAL A 341 4.60 -35.18 10.64
CA VAL A 341 5.66 -34.76 9.72
C VAL A 341 5.36 -33.38 9.12
N GLU A 342 4.08 -33.07 8.85
CA GLU A 342 3.60 -31.81 8.25
C GLU A 342 4.19 -30.55 8.91
N PRO A 343 4.32 -30.44 10.26
CA PRO A 343 4.91 -29.25 10.88
C PRO A 343 6.37 -29.01 10.48
N PHE A 344 7.13 -30.08 10.23
CA PHE A 344 8.54 -30.00 9.85
C PHE A 344 8.74 -29.57 8.38
N GLU A 345 7.68 -29.61 7.56
CA GLU A 345 7.72 -29.05 6.20
C GLU A 345 8.11 -27.57 6.21
N SER A 346 7.71 -26.83 7.24
CA SER A 346 8.05 -25.40 7.39
C SER A 346 9.56 -25.14 7.42
N VAL A 347 10.36 -26.10 7.86
CA VAL A 347 11.82 -25.99 7.89
C VAL A 347 12.40 -26.40 6.54
N THR A 348 11.92 -27.49 5.94
CA THR A 348 12.42 -27.96 4.64
C THR A 348 12.05 -27.00 3.51
N GLU A 349 10.85 -26.40 3.54
CA GLU A 349 10.39 -25.38 2.59
C GLU A 349 11.33 -24.15 2.54
N LEU A 350 12.03 -23.81 3.63
CA LEU A 350 13.02 -22.71 3.65
C LEU A 350 14.25 -23.00 2.79
N TYR A 351 14.61 -24.29 2.62
CA TYR A 351 15.70 -24.72 1.75
C TYR A 351 15.24 -24.92 0.30
N GLY A 352 13.93 -25.04 0.09
CA GLY A 352 13.30 -25.21 -1.22
C GLY A 352 12.25 -26.32 -1.21
N ILE A 353 11.35 -26.27 -2.17
CA ILE A 353 10.33 -27.29 -2.40
C ILE A 353 10.94 -28.37 -3.32
N PRO A 354 10.79 -29.68 -3.02
CA PRO A 354 11.29 -30.74 -3.89
C PRO A 354 10.62 -30.69 -5.26
N LYS A 355 11.27 -31.16 -6.33
CA LYS A 355 10.58 -31.31 -7.63
C LYS A 355 9.53 -32.42 -7.57
N TYR A 356 8.56 -32.39 -8.48
CA TYR A 356 7.45 -33.35 -8.51
C TYR A 356 7.89 -34.83 -8.55
N LYS A 357 8.99 -35.15 -9.24
CA LYS A 357 9.55 -36.51 -9.32
C LYS A 357 10.60 -36.82 -8.25
N GLU A 358 10.94 -35.85 -7.39
CA GLU A 358 11.95 -36.01 -6.35
C GLU A 358 11.33 -36.55 -5.05
N PHE A 359 12.19 -37.16 -4.23
CA PHE A 359 11.80 -37.62 -2.91
C PHE A 359 11.72 -36.43 -1.95
N ASP A 360 10.61 -36.32 -1.22
CA ASP A 360 10.46 -35.34 -0.15
C ASP A 360 11.33 -35.74 1.06
N PRO A 361 12.33 -34.94 1.47
CA PRO A 361 13.19 -35.26 2.61
C PRO A 361 12.48 -35.11 3.96
N THR A 362 11.34 -34.43 4.05
CA THR A 362 10.70 -34.08 5.33
C THR A 362 10.39 -35.28 6.24
N PRO A 363 9.84 -36.41 5.74
CA PRO A 363 9.60 -37.59 6.58
C PRO A 363 10.85 -38.18 7.21
N LEU A 364 11.98 -38.14 6.50
CA LEU A 364 13.26 -38.64 7.01
C LEU A 364 13.87 -37.62 7.98
N PHE A 365 13.73 -36.33 7.69
CA PHE A 365 14.25 -35.23 8.49
C PHE A 365 13.54 -35.05 9.83
N ALA A 366 12.21 -35.18 9.85
CA ALA A 366 11.35 -34.94 11.01
C ALA A 366 11.81 -35.62 12.33
N PRO A 367 12.08 -36.95 12.38
CA PRO A 367 12.48 -37.60 13.62
C PRO A 367 13.85 -37.11 14.15
N PHE A 368 14.82 -36.88 13.26
CA PHE A 368 16.13 -36.36 13.65
C PHE A 368 15.99 -34.93 14.17
N TYR A 369 15.26 -34.08 13.46
CA TYR A 369 15.03 -32.71 13.91
C TYR A 369 14.36 -32.68 15.27
N PHE A 370 13.32 -33.49 15.48
CA PHE A 370 12.63 -33.60 16.77
C PHE A 370 13.64 -33.92 17.88
N ILE A 371 14.46 -34.95 17.72
CA ILE A 371 15.45 -35.38 18.72
C ILE A 371 16.53 -34.30 18.96
N PHE A 372 17.15 -33.78 17.90
CA PHE A 372 18.24 -32.81 18.02
C PHE A 372 17.77 -31.47 18.59
N PHE A 373 16.56 -31.01 18.22
CA PHE A 373 15.97 -29.82 18.83
C PHE A 373 15.83 -29.98 20.35
N GLY A 374 15.40 -31.16 20.80
CA GLY A 374 15.29 -31.49 22.21
C GLY A 374 16.65 -31.46 22.91
N ILE A 375 17.67 -32.08 22.32
CA ILE A 375 19.05 -32.13 22.86
C ILE A 375 19.69 -30.74 22.92
N CYS A 376 19.48 -29.88 21.92
CA CYS A 376 20.10 -28.57 21.89
C CYS A 376 19.60 -27.62 22.98
N LEU A 377 18.32 -27.71 23.35
CA LEU A 377 17.73 -26.85 24.38
C LEU A 377 17.75 -27.52 25.76
N SER A 378 17.52 -28.84 25.83
CA SER A 378 17.67 -29.73 27.00
C SER A 378 17.21 -29.18 28.35
N ASP A 379 16.10 -28.44 28.38
CA ASP A 379 15.55 -27.84 29.59
C ASP A 379 14.06 -28.14 29.72
N ALA A 380 13.70 -28.89 30.75
CA ALA A 380 12.32 -29.30 30.98
C ALA A 380 11.37 -28.13 31.25
N GLY A 381 11.82 -27.11 31.99
CA GLY A 381 11.01 -25.93 32.31
C GLY A 381 10.70 -25.10 31.07
N TYR A 382 11.73 -24.79 30.27
CA TYR A 382 11.54 -24.06 29.03
C TYR A 382 10.75 -24.86 27.98
N GLY A 383 11.00 -26.18 27.86
CA GLY A 383 10.25 -27.05 26.97
C GLY A 383 8.74 -27.04 27.25
N LEU A 384 8.36 -27.11 28.53
CA LEU A 384 6.96 -27.06 28.96
C LEU A 384 6.33 -25.70 28.65
N VAL A 385 7.03 -24.59 28.92
CA VAL A 385 6.54 -23.23 28.61
C VAL A 385 6.33 -23.06 27.10
N ILE A 386 7.28 -23.50 26.27
CA ILE A 386 7.18 -23.42 24.81
C ILE A 386 6.00 -24.25 24.29
N ALA A 387 5.84 -25.48 24.77
CA ALA A 387 4.72 -26.34 24.38
C ALA A 387 3.37 -25.72 24.81
N ALA A 388 3.26 -25.23 26.04
CA ALA A 388 2.04 -24.63 26.57
C ALA A 388 1.64 -23.34 25.82
N LEU A 389 2.60 -22.44 25.57
CA LEU A 389 2.36 -21.21 24.82
C LEU A 389 1.98 -21.50 23.36
N SER A 390 2.66 -22.46 22.71
CA SER A 390 2.36 -22.85 21.33
C SER A 390 0.98 -23.48 21.22
N TYR A 391 0.61 -24.36 22.15
CA TYR A 391 -0.73 -24.95 22.22
C TYR A 391 -1.82 -23.89 22.45
N TRP A 392 -1.61 -22.97 23.38
CA TRP A 392 -2.53 -21.86 23.64
C TRP A 392 -2.69 -20.96 22.42
N ALA A 393 -1.59 -20.63 21.74
CA ALA A 393 -1.59 -19.82 20.54
C ALA A 393 -2.36 -20.50 19.39
N MET A 394 -2.16 -21.79 19.15
CA MET A 394 -2.91 -22.55 18.15
C MET A 394 -4.42 -22.54 18.43
N LYS A 395 -4.83 -22.73 19.70
CA LYS A 395 -6.26 -22.76 20.07
C LYS A 395 -6.92 -21.39 19.96
N LYS A 396 -6.22 -20.32 20.32
CA LYS A 396 -6.81 -18.97 20.42
C LYS A 396 -6.71 -18.17 19.12
N LEU A 397 -5.64 -18.35 18.34
CA LEU A 397 -5.30 -17.45 17.23
C LEU A 397 -5.58 -18.03 15.85
N ARG A 398 -6.05 -19.28 15.73
CA ARG A 398 -6.44 -19.96 14.47
C ARG A 398 -5.53 -19.55 13.30
N PHE A 399 -4.24 -19.81 13.45
CA PHE A 399 -3.26 -19.50 12.41
C PHE A 399 -3.43 -20.45 11.22
N GLU A 400 -3.53 -19.89 10.02
CA GLU A 400 -3.56 -20.63 8.76
C GLU A 400 -2.20 -20.59 8.06
N GLY A 401 -1.96 -21.55 7.17
CA GLY A 401 -0.74 -21.64 6.37
C GLY A 401 0.53 -21.87 7.19
N MET A 402 1.64 -21.28 6.72
CA MET A 402 2.99 -21.49 7.25
C MET A 402 3.12 -21.14 8.74
N VAL A 403 2.44 -20.09 9.21
CA VAL A 403 2.46 -19.70 10.63
C VAL A 403 1.84 -20.79 11.50
N GLY A 404 0.77 -21.42 11.04
CA GLY A 404 0.16 -22.57 11.72
C GLY A 404 1.12 -23.76 11.82
N LYS A 405 1.84 -24.06 10.73
CA LYS A 405 2.88 -25.13 10.71
C LYS A 405 3.99 -24.83 11.73
N PHE A 406 4.47 -23.59 11.82
CA PHE A 406 5.49 -23.20 12.81
C PHE A 406 5.04 -23.36 14.26
N PHE A 407 3.81 -22.99 14.61
CA PHE A 407 3.32 -23.20 15.98
C PHE A 407 3.16 -24.68 16.33
N ARG A 408 2.78 -25.53 15.37
CA ARG A 408 2.79 -26.98 15.55
C ARG A 408 4.22 -27.52 15.70
N LEU A 409 5.17 -26.98 14.94
CA LEU A 409 6.59 -27.32 15.04
C LEU A 409 7.13 -26.98 16.43
N PHE A 410 6.87 -25.77 16.93
CA PHE A 410 7.29 -25.36 18.28
C PHE A 410 6.61 -26.18 19.39
N PHE A 411 5.36 -26.58 19.18
CA PHE A 411 4.69 -27.49 20.10
C PHE A 411 5.41 -28.85 20.19
N LEU A 412 5.72 -29.46 19.04
CA LEU A 412 6.48 -30.72 18.99
C LEU A 412 7.92 -30.53 19.49
N GLY A 413 8.59 -29.44 19.14
CA GLY A 413 9.92 -29.10 19.61
C GLY A 413 9.97 -28.92 21.12
N GLY A 414 9.01 -28.19 21.71
CA GLY A 414 8.89 -28.01 23.15
C GLY A 414 8.62 -29.33 23.89
N LEU A 415 7.82 -30.23 23.31
CA LEU A 415 7.63 -31.58 23.84
C LEU A 415 8.95 -32.37 23.83
N SER A 416 9.71 -32.30 22.73
CA SER A 416 11.01 -32.95 22.63
C SER A 416 12.01 -32.41 23.65
N THR A 417 12.09 -31.08 23.80
CA THR A 417 12.93 -30.44 24.82
C THR A 417 12.51 -30.85 26.22
N PHE A 418 11.20 -30.92 26.51
CA PHE A 418 10.72 -31.39 27.80
C PHE A 418 11.18 -32.82 28.10
N ILE A 419 11.04 -33.73 27.13
CA ILE A 419 11.45 -35.13 27.24
C ILE A 419 12.97 -35.22 27.45
N MET A 420 13.76 -34.55 26.61
CA MET A 420 15.22 -34.59 26.69
C MET A 420 15.75 -33.91 27.94
N GLY A 421 15.17 -32.78 28.33
CA GLY A 421 15.48 -32.09 29.59
C GLY A 421 15.23 -33.02 30.78
N ALA A 422 14.06 -33.65 30.85
CA ALA A 422 13.74 -34.60 31.92
C ALA A 422 14.67 -35.83 31.94
N ILE A 423 15.23 -36.24 30.80
CA ILE A 423 16.24 -37.31 30.70
C ILE A 423 17.61 -36.82 31.17
N MET A 424 17.96 -35.56 30.91
CA MET A 424 19.29 -35.00 31.20
C MET A 424 19.41 -34.36 32.59
N GLY A 425 18.30 -34.03 33.25
CA GLY A 425 18.25 -33.47 34.61
C GLY A 425 17.62 -32.09 34.64
#